data_AF-A0A3D4PVF1-F1
#
_entry.id   AF-A0A3D4PVF1-F1
#
_cell.length_a   1.000
_cell.length_b   1.000
_cell.length_c   1.000
_cell.angle_alpha   90.00
_cell.angle_beta   90.00
_cell.angle_gamma   90.00
#
_symmetry.space_group_name_H-M   'P 1'
#
loop_
_entity.id
_entity.type
_entity.pdbx_description
1 polymer ?
#
loop_
_entity_poly.entity_id
_entity_poly.type
_entity_poly.pdbx_seq_one_letter_code
_entity_poly.pdbx_strand_id
1 'polypeptide(L)'
;MLDEAERRYRGGEILRAIAGDLGVSRQRLAERLRERGVRLRREKPSSEQVLEMCRRYEQGESLARIGERLGFNPSSVRLYLLRVGMPLRDPHGRGR
;
A
#
# COMPACT_ATOMS: atom_id res chain seq x y z
N MET A 1 18.25 -2.04 15.75
CA MET A 1 16.92 -2.69 15.69
C MET A 1 16.30 -2.64 14.30
N LEU A 2 16.16 -1.47 13.68
CA LEU A 2 15.46 -1.35 12.37
C LEU A 2 16.30 -1.83 11.19
N ASP A 3 17.61 -1.61 11.22
CA ASP A 3 18.54 -2.14 10.23
C ASP A 3 18.57 -3.67 10.21
N GLU A 4 18.26 -4.31 11.34
CA GLU A 4 18.12 -5.77 11.41
C GLU A 4 16.78 -6.23 10.82
N ALA A 5 15.69 -5.52 11.13
CA ALA A 5 14.39 -5.77 10.53
C ALA A 5 14.43 -5.67 9.00
N GLU A 6 15.09 -4.66 8.47
CA GLU A 6 15.26 -4.47 7.03
C GLU A 6 16.05 -5.62 6.40
N ARG A 7 17.14 -6.05 7.05
CA ARG A 7 17.95 -7.18 6.57
C ARG A 7 17.16 -8.48 6.53
N ARG A 8 16.43 -8.80 7.61
CA ARG A 8 15.56 -9.99 7.68
C ARG A 8 14.44 -9.93 6.65
N TYR A 9 13.82 -8.76 6.49
CA TYR A 9 12.78 -8.55 5.49
C TYR A 9 13.30 -8.72 4.05
N ARG A 10 14.46 -8.15 3.74
CA ARG A 10 15.15 -8.37 2.45
C ARG A 10 15.57 -9.83 2.27
N GLY A 11 15.88 -10.54 3.36
CA GLY A 11 16.14 -11.98 3.39
C GLY A 11 14.89 -12.85 3.16
N GLY A 12 13.71 -12.25 2.99
CA GLY A 12 12.47 -12.95 2.70
C GLY A 12 11.65 -13.33 3.94
N GLU A 13 12.06 -12.92 5.14
CA GLU A 13 11.25 -13.11 6.33
C GLU A 13 9.96 -12.27 6.27
N ILE A 14 8.91 -12.83 6.85
CA ILE A 14 7.63 -12.15 6.95
C ILE A 14 7.66 -11.11 8.06
N LEU A 15 7.15 -9.92 7.74
CA LEU A 15 7.04 -8.77 8.65
C LEU A 15 6.47 -9.13 10.04
N ARG A 16 5.55 -10.09 10.10
CA ARG A 16 4.96 -10.60 11.35
C ARG A 16 5.99 -11.24 12.27
N ALA A 17 6.87 -12.09 11.73
CA ALA A 17 7.88 -12.79 12.51
C ALA A 17 8.89 -11.79 13.05
N ILE A 18 9.36 -10.89 12.18
CA ILE A 18 10.28 -9.80 12.53
C ILE A 18 9.68 -8.88 13.61
N ALA A 19 8.40 -8.50 13.47
CA ALA A 19 7.70 -7.68 14.45
C ALA A 19 7.56 -8.38 15.83
N GLY A 20 7.25 -9.68 15.81
CA GLY A 20 7.16 -10.49 17.02
C GLY A 20 8.50 -10.62 17.74
N ASP A 21 9.57 -10.84 16.99
CA ASP A 21 10.94 -10.96 17.51
C ASP A 21 11.46 -9.64 18.09
N LEU A 22 11.13 -8.52 17.43
CA LEU A 22 11.52 -7.18 17.88
C LEU A 22 10.58 -6.59 18.95
N GLY A 23 9.49 -7.28 19.31
CA GLY A 23 8.52 -6.79 20.28
C GLY A 23 7.77 -5.51 19.84
N VAL A 24 7.72 -5.23 18.53
CA VAL A 24 7.06 -4.04 17.97
C VAL A 24 5.76 -4.41 17.26
N SER A 25 4.81 -3.49 17.24
CA SER A 25 3.59 -3.66 16.45
C SER A 25 3.93 -3.76 14.97
N ARG A 26 3.23 -4.65 14.25
CA ARG A 26 3.40 -4.85 12.81
C ARG A 26 3.26 -3.53 12.02
N GLN A 27 2.33 -2.65 12.43
CA GLN A 27 2.19 -1.29 11.90
C GLN A 27 3.42 -0.41 12.14
N ARG A 28 3.97 -0.38 13.36
CA ARG A 28 5.15 0.42 13.66
C ARG A 28 6.36 -0.02 12.84
N LEU A 29 6.55 -1.34 12.70
CA LEU A 29 7.64 -1.89 11.89
C LEU A 29 7.48 -1.54 10.42
N ALA A 30 6.25 -1.63 9.92
CA ALA A 30 5.90 -1.25 8.57
C ALA A 30 6.14 0.22 8.25
N GLU A 31 5.64 1.11 9.10
CA GLU A 31 5.82 2.56 8.94
C GLU A 31 7.31 2.88 8.86
N ARG A 32 8.10 2.29 9.75
CA ARG A 32 9.55 2.50 9.79
C ARG A 32 10.30 1.94 8.58
N LEU A 33 9.89 0.77 8.08
CA LEU A 33 10.43 0.20 6.85
C LEU A 33 10.03 1.04 5.63
N ARG A 34 8.82 1.60 5.62
CA ARG A 34 8.36 2.53 4.58
C ARG A 34 9.13 3.84 4.60
N GLU A 35 9.40 4.41 5.77
CA GLU A 35 10.27 5.60 5.92
C GLU A 35 11.68 5.36 5.35
N ARG A 36 12.17 4.12 5.43
CA ARG A 36 13.45 3.68 4.83
C ARG A 36 13.34 3.37 3.32
N GLY A 37 12.16 3.49 2.72
CA GLY A 37 11.92 3.21 1.29
C GLY A 37 11.70 1.73 0.96
N VAL A 38 11.52 0.87 1.97
CA VAL A 38 11.27 -0.57 1.77
C VAL A 38 9.80 -0.76 1.37
N ARG A 39 9.56 -1.25 0.15
CA ARG A 39 8.21 -1.56 -0.34
C ARG A 39 7.69 -2.84 0.28
N LEU A 40 6.67 -2.72 1.14
CA LEU A 40 6.10 -3.85 1.87
C LEU A 40 5.10 -4.61 1.01
N ARG A 41 5.41 -5.87 0.74
CA ARG A 41 4.73 -6.75 -0.24
C ARG A 41 3.24 -7.05 0.03
N ARG A 42 2.71 -6.75 1.22
CA ARG A 42 1.35 -7.17 1.64
C ARG A 42 0.64 -6.21 2.60
N GLU A 43 1.01 -4.94 2.63
CA GLU A 43 0.36 -4.03 3.56
C GLU A 43 -0.83 -3.28 3.02
N LYS A 44 -1.77 -3.02 3.94
CA LYS A 44 -2.84 -2.06 3.71
C LYS A 44 -2.17 -0.71 3.42
N PRO A 45 -2.59 0.02 2.38
CA PRO A 45 -2.08 1.34 2.11
C PRO A 45 -2.34 2.19 3.35
N SER A 46 -1.30 2.89 3.77
CA SER A 46 -1.42 3.90 4.81
C SER A 46 -2.31 5.03 4.32
N SER A 47 -2.88 5.82 5.24
CA SER A 47 -3.75 6.94 4.90
C SER A 47 -3.12 7.89 3.87
N GLU A 48 -1.81 8.08 3.93
CA GLU A 48 -1.04 8.88 2.96
C GLU A 48 -1.04 8.27 1.55
N GLN A 49 -0.91 6.95 1.44
CA GLN A 49 -1.01 6.22 0.18
C GLN A 49 -2.44 6.26 -0.37
N VAL A 50 -3.45 6.21 0.50
CA VAL A 50 -4.86 6.36 0.09
C VAL A 50 -5.14 7.78 -0.38
N LEU A 51 -4.59 8.79 0.27
CA LEU A 51 -4.65 10.19 -0.19
C LEU A 51 -3.95 10.36 -1.55
N GLU A 52 -2.81 9.71 -1.76
CA GLU A 52 -2.13 9.74 -3.07
C GLU A 52 -2.94 9.02 -4.15
N MET A 53 -3.56 7.87 -3.84
CA MET A 53 -4.52 7.21 -4.73
C MET A 53 -5.67 8.15 -5.11
N CYS A 54 -6.23 8.85 -4.12
CA CYS A 54 -7.33 9.80 -4.28
C CYS A 54 -6.92 10.96 -5.20
N ARG A 55 -5.80 11.61 -4.91
CA ARG A 55 -5.28 12.75 -5.68
C ARG A 55 -4.99 12.38 -7.14
N ARG A 56 -4.40 11.21 -7.38
CA ARG A 56 -4.13 10.72 -8.75
C ARG A 56 -5.41 10.36 -9.48
N TYR A 57 -6.39 9.79 -8.78
CA TYR A 57 -7.70 9.49 -9.33
C TYR A 57 -8.44 10.76 -9.75
N GLU A 58 -8.36 11.83 -8.94
CA GLU A 58 -8.89 13.16 -9.28
C GLU A 58 -8.19 13.80 -10.48
N GLN A 59 -6.89 13.53 -10.65
CA GLN A 59 -6.12 13.93 -11.84
C GLN A 59 -6.51 13.14 -13.10
N GLY A 60 -7.39 12.15 -12.99
CA GLY A 60 -7.85 11.32 -14.12
C GLY A 60 -6.94 10.14 -14.44
N GLU A 61 -6.00 9.76 -13.56
CA GLU A 61 -5.27 8.50 -13.72
C GLU A 61 -6.20 7.30 -13.54
N SER A 62 -5.98 6.25 -14.34
CA SER A 62 -6.72 4.99 -14.21
C SER A 62 -6.27 4.21 -12.98
N LEU A 63 -7.19 3.42 -12.41
CA LEU A 63 -6.90 2.56 -11.24
C LEU A 63 -5.71 1.61 -11.49
N ALA A 64 -5.53 1.16 -12.74
CA ALA A 64 -4.39 0.34 -13.14
C ALA A 64 -3.07 1.10 -13.02
N ARG A 65 -2.98 2.32 -13.58
CA ARG A 65 -1.77 3.15 -13.47
C ARG A 65 -1.45 3.55 -12.04
N ILE A 66 -2.47 3.92 -11.26
CA ILE A 66 -2.32 4.23 -9.84
C ILE A 66 -1.77 3.02 -9.10
N GLY A 67 -2.32 1.82 -9.37
CA GLY A 67 -1.87 0.57 -8.82
C GLY A 67 -0.42 0.24 -9.17
N GLU A 68 -0.05 0.31 -10.45
CA GLU A 68 1.31 0.04 -10.91
C GLU A 68 2.34 0.98 -10.27
N ARG A 69 2.02 2.28 -10.18
CA ARG A 69 2.93 3.26 -9.57
C ARG A 69 3.12 3.05 -8.08
N LEU A 70 2.02 2.76 -7.37
CA LEU A 70 2.02 2.58 -5.92
C LEU A 70 2.33 1.15 -5.49
N GLY A 71 2.40 0.20 -6.44
CA GLY A 71 2.62 -1.23 -6.16
C GLY A 71 1.38 -1.95 -5.63
N PHE A 72 0.18 -1.46 -5.92
CA PHE A 72 -1.09 -2.08 -5.55
C PHE A 72 -1.81 -2.70 -6.75
N ASN A 73 -2.63 -3.71 -6.48
CA ASN A 73 -3.54 -4.23 -7.50
C ASN A 73 -4.63 -3.17 -7.77
N PRO A 74 -5.01 -2.90 -9.04
CA PRO A 74 -6.14 -2.02 -9.37
C PRO A 74 -7.44 -2.34 -8.60
N SER A 75 -7.72 -3.62 -8.33
CA SER A 75 -8.87 -4.02 -7.51
C SER A 75 -8.76 -3.53 -6.06
N SER A 76 -7.53 -3.50 -5.51
CA SER A 76 -7.26 -2.96 -4.18
C SER A 76 -7.43 -1.45 -4.18
N VAL A 77 -6.88 -0.73 -5.16
CA VAL A 77 -7.06 0.73 -5.30
C VAL A 77 -8.55 1.09 -5.33
N ARG A 78 -9.35 0.36 -6.11
CA ARG A 78 -10.82 0.52 -6.15
C ARG A 78 -11.47 0.40 -4.78
N LEU A 79 -11.10 -0.64 -4.03
CA LEU A 79 -11.63 -0.89 -2.68
C LEU A 79 -11.28 0.24 -1.71
N TYR A 80 -10.06 0.78 -1.80
CA TYR A 80 -9.62 1.87 -0.93
C TYR A 80 -10.32 3.19 -1.26
N LEU A 81 -10.50 3.52 -2.54
CA LEU A 81 -11.28 4.70 -2.96
C LEU A 81 -12.73 4.60 -2.47
N LEU A 82 -13.38 3.45 -2.62
CA LEU A 82 -14.72 3.22 -2.05
C LEU A 82 -14.75 3.41 -0.54
N ARG A 83 -13.73 2.92 0.16
CA ARG A 83 -13.66 2.99 1.62
C ARG A 83 -13.52 4.42 2.15
N VAL A 84 -12.89 5.31 1.39
CA VAL A 84 -12.81 6.74 1.73
C VAL A 84 -13.99 7.56 1.19
N GLY A 85 -15.00 6.91 0.61
CA GLY A 85 -16.19 7.58 0.08
C GLY A 85 -15.93 8.32 -1.23
N MET A 86 -14.83 8.02 -1.92
CA MET A 86 -14.53 8.64 -3.20
C MET A 86 -15.54 8.16 -4.25
N PRO A 87 -16.25 9.06 -4.95
CA PRO A 87 -17.14 8.66 -6.03
C PRO A 87 -16.30 8.03 -7.14
N LEU A 88 -16.36 6.71 -7.24
CA LEU A 88 -15.78 5.99 -8.36
C LEU A 88 -16.55 6.42 -9.61
N ARG A 89 -15.97 7.37 -10.34
CA ARG A 89 -16.24 7.56 -11.77
C ARG A 89 -16.16 6.20 -12.44
N ASP A 90 -17.32 5.64 -12.79
CA ASP A 90 -17.38 4.31 -13.37
C ASP A 90 -16.51 4.28 -14.64
N PRO A 91 -15.35 3.58 -14.66
CA PRO A 91 -14.53 3.49 -15.86
C PRO A 91 -15.09 2.42 -16.81
N HIS A 92 -16.08 1.65 -16.36
CA HIS A 92 -16.68 0.57 -17.11
C HIS A 92 -17.87 1.09 -17.90
N GLY A 93 -17.54 1.86 -18.95
CA GLY A 93 -18.13 1.60 -20.25
C GLY A 93 -17.81 0.16 -20.68
N ARG A 94 -18.37 -0.84 -20.00
CA ARG A 94 -18.41 -2.22 -20.47
C ARG A 94 -19.54 -2.28 -21.49
N GLY A 95 -19.26 -1.71 -22.66
CA GLY A 95 -19.95 -2.14 -23.87
C GLY A 95 -19.76 -3.65 -23.95
N ARG A 96 -20.88 -4.36 -23.84
CA ARG A 96 -20.94 -5.77 -24.18
C ARG A 96 -20.95 -5.89 -25.70
#